data_AF-A0A314YZ93-F1
#
_entry.id   AF-A0A314YZ93-F1
#
_cell.length_a   1.000
_cell.length_b   1.000
_cell.length_c   1.000
_cell.angle_alpha   90.00
_cell.angle_beta   90.00
_cell.angle_gamma   90.00
#
_symmetry.space_group_name_H-M   'P 1'
#
loop_
_entity.id
_entity.type
_entity.pdbx_description
1 polymer ?
#
loop_
_entity_poly.entity_id
_entity_poly.type
_entity_poly.pdbx_seq_one_letter_code
_entity_poly.pdbx_strand_id
1 'polypeptide(L)'
;MTSTSASGSSVAIILLILCLVRPSQAIWLTLPTSGTKCVSEEIQNNVVVLADYVVIPDDHSHSPTIAAKVTSPYGNNLHQKENSTHGQFAFTTQEAGNYLACFWVDGNNPGGGGLRIGNQ
;
A
#
# COMPACT_ATOMS: atom_id res chain seq x y z
N MET A 1 -31.77 -12.93 -29.97
CA MET A 1 -30.75 -13.82 -29.36
C MET A 1 -29.58 -13.87 -30.32
N THR A 2 -28.53 -13.07 -30.10
CA THR A 2 -27.34 -13.04 -30.97
C THR A 2 -26.27 -13.95 -30.37
N SER A 3 -26.04 -15.09 -31.01
CA SER A 3 -24.98 -16.03 -30.64
C SER A 3 -23.63 -15.48 -31.13
N THR A 4 -22.77 -15.06 -30.21
CA THR A 4 -21.38 -14.71 -30.51
C THR A 4 -20.54 -15.97 -30.60
N SER A 5 -20.21 -16.40 -31.82
CA SER A 5 -19.23 -17.46 -32.06
C SER A 5 -17.82 -16.89 -31.85
N ALA A 6 -17.25 -17.06 -30.65
CA ALA A 6 -15.82 -16.79 -30.44
C ALA A 6 -15.00 -17.79 -31.26
N SER A 7 -14.26 -17.32 -32.26
CA SER A 7 -13.33 -18.18 -33.01
C SER A 7 -12.26 -18.72 -32.05
N GLY A 8 -11.81 -19.97 -32.25
CA GLY A 8 -10.84 -20.61 -31.36
C GLY A 8 -9.55 -19.80 -31.15
N SER A 9 -9.18 -18.97 -32.13
CA SER A 9 -8.07 -18.01 -32.03
C SER A 9 -8.33 -16.91 -31.01
N SER A 10 -9.54 -16.36 -30.92
CA SER A 10 -9.90 -15.36 -29.91
C SER A 10 -9.85 -15.95 -28.49
N VAL A 11 -10.28 -17.21 -28.32
CA VAL A 11 -10.20 -17.91 -27.03
C VAL A 11 -8.75 -18.12 -26.61
N ALA A 12 -7.88 -18.53 -27.54
CA ALA A 12 -6.45 -18.71 -27.27
C ALA A 12 -5.74 -17.42 -26.86
N ILE A 13 -6.07 -16.29 -27.52
CA ILE A 13 -5.50 -14.97 -27.18
C ILE A 13 -5.95 -14.52 -25.78
N ILE A 14 -7.24 -14.72 -25.44
CA ILE A 14 -7.75 -14.38 -24.11
C ILE A 14 -7.05 -15.21 -23.03
N LEU A 15 -6.87 -16.52 -23.27
CA LEU A 15 -6.18 -17.40 -22.35
C LEU A 15 -4.70 -16.97 -22.16
N LEU A 16 -4.02 -16.58 -23.24
CA LEU A 16 -2.65 -16.08 -23.20
C LEU A 16 -2.54 -14.80 -22.37
N ILE A 17 -3.46 -13.85 -22.56
CA ILE A 17 -3.49 -12.61 -21.78
C ILE A 17 -3.69 -12.92 -20.29
N LEU A 18 -4.63 -13.79 -19.94
CA LEU A 18 -4.86 -14.18 -18.54
C LEU A 18 -3.63 -14.85 -17.91
N CYS A 19 -2.85 -15.62 -18.67
CA CYS A 19 -1.59 -16.19 -18.20
C CYS A 19 -0.47 -15.16 -18.00
N LEU A 20 -0.52 -14.03 -18.72
CA LEU A 20 0.47 -12.95 -18.59
C LEU A 20 0.18 -12.01 -17.42
N VAL A 21 -1.08 -11.94 -16.96
CA VAL A 21 -1.42 -11.16 -15.76
C VAL A 21 -0.87 -11.87 -14.53
N ARG A 22 0.20 -11.32 -13.94
CA ARG A 22 0.66 -11.78 -12.63
C ARG A 22 -0.33 -11.33 -11.55
N PRO A 23 -0.71 -12.20 -10.59
CA PRO A 23 -1.50 -11.76 -9.46
C PRO A 23 -0.73 -10.71 -8.66
N SER A 24 -1.32 -9.54 -8.43
CA SER A 24 -0.74 -8.56 -7.51
C SER A 24 -0.83 -9.12 -6.09
N GLN A 25 0.23 -8.95 -5.31
CA GLN A 25 0.24 -9.29 -3.90
C GLN A 25 -0.08 -8.04 -3.10
N ALA A 26 -0.99 -8.15 -2.15
CA ALA A 26 -1.25 -7.09 -1.18
C ALA A 26 -0.21 -7.14 -0.05
N ILE A 27 0.24 -5.99 0.42
CA ILE A 27 1.16 -5.91 1.56
C ILE A 27 0.33 -5.74 2.82
N TRP A 28 0.52 -6.63 3.79
CA TRP A 28 -0.14 -6.57 5.09
C TRP A 28 0.87 -6.31 6.20
N LEU A 29 0.64 -5.27 7.02
CA LEU A 29 1.54 -4.92 8.12
C LEU A 29 0.77 -4.88 9.43
N THR A 30 1.14 -5.71 10.41
CA THR A 30 0.63 -5.58 11.78
C THR A 30 1.47 -4.57 12.54
N LEU A 31 0.93 -3.40 12.86
CA LEU A 31 1.59 -2.38 13.65
C LEU A 31 1.69 -2.78 15.13
N PRO A 32 2.83 -2.51 15.78
CA PRO A 32 2.94 -2.60 17.23
C PRO A 32 2.12 -1.48 17.90
N THR A 33 1.75 -1.68 19.16
CA THR A 33 1.05 -0.67 19.97
C THR A 33 1.90 0.56 20.26
N SER A 34 3.23 0.43 20.16
CA SER A 34 4.19 1.53 20.29
C SER A 34 5.34 1.35 19.30
N GLY A 35 5.96 2.46 18.90
CA GLY A 35 7.01 2.48 17.89
C GLY A 35 6.47 2.50 16.46
N THR A 36 7.36 2.28 15.50
CA THR A 36 7.10 2.51 14.07
C THR A 36 7.50 1.28 13.27
N LYS A 37 6.70 0.93 12.26
CA LYS A 37 7.09 -0.05 11.23
C LYS A 37 7.24 0.63 9.89
N CYS A 38 8.28 0.26 9.17
CA CYS A 38 8.59 0.85 7.87
C CYS A 38 8.71 -0.23 6.79
N VAL A 39 8.26 0.12 5.59
CA VAL A 39 8.56 -0.59 4.34
C VAL A 39 9.71 0.15 3.68
N SER A 40 10.76 -0.59 3.32
CA SER A 40 11.91 -0.05 2.59
C SER A 40 11.91 -0.61 1.19
N GLU A 41 12.09 0.25 0.21
CA GLU A 41 12.22 -0.15 -1.18
C GLU A 41 13.32 0.64 -1.87
N GLU A 42 14.17 -0.06 -2.62
CA GLU A 42 15.18 0.57 -3.46
C GLU A 42 14.55 0.92 -4.81
N ILE A 43 14.39 2.22 -5.07
CA ILE A 43 13.71 2.73 -6.27
C ILE A 43 14.70 3.54 -7.09
N GLN A 44 14.62 3.43 -8.41
CA GLN A 44 15.40 4.25 -9.32
C GLN A 44 14.85 5.67 -9.42
N ASN A 45 15.64 6.58 -9.98
CA ASN A 45 15.20 7.96 -10.25
C ASN A 45 14.12 8.00 -11.34
N ASN A 46 13.25 9.03 -11.30
CA ASN A 46 12.18 9.28 -12.26
C ASN A 46 11.10 8.18 -12.35
N VAL A 47 10.91 7.42 -11.27
CA VAL A 47 9.84 6.42 -11.13
C VAL A 47 8.64 7.07 -10.46
N VAL A 48 7.45 6.83 -11.00
CA VAL A 48 6.20 7.26 -10.36
C VAL A 48 5.78 6.21 -9.33
N VAL A 49 5.70 6.62 -8.08
CA VAL A 49 5.25 5.79 -6.96
C VAL A 49 3.83 6.20 -6.62
N LEU A 50 2.95 5.21 -6.53
CA LEU A 50 1.58 5.35 -6.07
C LEU A 50 1.34 4.32 -4.96
N ALA A 51 0.83 4.77 -3.83
CA ALA A 51 0.45 3.88 -2.74
C ALA A 51 -0.87 4.34 -2.12
N ASP A 52 -1.70 3.36 -1.80
CA ASP A 52 -2.93 3.52 -1.03
C ASP A 52 -2.87 2.58 0.17
N TYR A 53 -3.32 3.07 1.32
CA TYR A 53 -3.32 2.31 2.56
C TYR A 53 -4.62 2.49 3.32
N VAL A 54 -5.08 1.40 3.92
CA VAL A 54 -6.26 1.37 4.81
C VAL A 54 -5.92 0.63 6.09
N VAL A 55 -6.43 1.14 7.21
CA VAL A 55 -6.35 0.52 8.53
C VAL A 55 -7.51 -0.48 8.66
N ILE A 56 -7.16 -1.73 8.90
CA ILE A 56 -8.10 -2.79 9.27
C ILE A 56 -8.00 -2.99 10.80
N PRO A 57 -9.04 -2.59 11.56
CA PRO A 57 -9.08 -2.82 13.00
C PRO A 57 -9.26 -4.32 13.30
N ASP A 58 -8.55 -4.81 14.32
CA ASP A 58 -8.69 -6.19 14.81
C ASP A 58 -10.01 -6.39 15.59
N ASP A 59 -10.58 -5.33 16.19
CA ASP A 59 -11.84 -5.35 16.94
C ASP A 59 -12.82 -4.25 16.48
N HIS A 60 -14.12 -4.54 16.52
CA HIS A 60 -15.19 -3.63 16.05
C HIS A 60 -15.52 -2.46 17.00
N SER A 61 -14.85 -2.33 18.14
CA SER A 61 -15.21 -1.35 19.17
C SER A 61 -14.65 0.05 18.92
N HIS A 62 -13.51 0.16 18.24
CA HIS A 62 -12.85 1.43 17.95
C HIS A 62 -12.14 1.38 16.60
N SER A 63 -12.22 2.47 15.83
CA SER A 63 -11.45 2.66 14.59
C SER A 63 -10.17 3.43 14.94
N PRO A 64 -9.02 2.74 15.09
CA PRO A 64 -7.79 3.41 15.44
C PRO A 64 -7.24 4.18 14.27
N THR A 65 -6.63 5.31 14.60
CA THR A 65 -5.95 6.15 13.63
C THR A 65 -4.45 5.93 13.72
N ILE A 66 -3.81 6.07 12.58
CA ILE A 66 -2.37 5.95 12.43
C ILE A 66 -1.81 7.23 11.84
N ALA A 67 -0.50 7.39 11.99
CA ALA A 67 0.27 8.32 11.23
C ALA A 67 1.19 7.59 10.25
N ALA A 68 1.42 8.23 9.11
CA ALA A 68 2.23 7.74 8.01
C ALA A 68 3.23 8.83 7.60
N LYS A 69 4.47 8.42 7.33
CA LYS A 69 5.52 9.30 6.82
C LYS A 69 6.35 8.59 5.78
N VAL A 70 6.60 9.26 4.65
CA VAL A 70 7.44 8.77 3.57
C VAL A 70 8.67 9.65 3.43
N THR A 71 9.85 9.04 3.37
CA THR A 71 11.12 9.75 3.23
C THR A 71 11.93 9.28 2.04
N SER A 72 12.63 10.22 1.39
CA SER A 72 13.60 9.93 0.33
C SER A 72 14.91 9.32 0.90
N PRO A 73 15.78 8.76 0.04
CA PRO A 73 17.08 8.21 0.45
C PRO A 73 17.97 9.21 1.21
N TYR A 74 17.86 10.51 0.93
CA TYR A 74 18.58 11.56 1.64
C TYR A 74 17.83 12.14 2.85
N GLY A 75 16.70 11.54 3.24
CA GLY A 75 15.94 11.92 4.43
C GLY A 75 14.92 13.04 4.20
N ASN A 76 14.67 13.46 2.96
CA ASN A 76 13.65 14.45 2.65
C ASN A 76 12.25 13.87 2.95
N ASN A 77 11.38 14.65 3.59
CA ASN A 77 10.00 14.25 3.80
C ASN A 77 9.18 14.46 2.52
N LEU A 78 8.67 13.38 1.96
CA LEU A 78 7.88 13.39 0.72
C LEU A 78 6.38 13.39 0.99
N HIS A 79 5.98 12.79 2.11
CA HIS A 79 4.60 12.73 2.55
C HIS A 79 4.57 12.56 4.06
N GLN A 80 3.67 13.27 4.73
CA GLN A 80 3.36 13.04 6.13
C GLN A 80 1.87 13.28 6.34
N LYS A 81 1.22 12.31 6.98
CA LYS A 81 -0.19 12.38 7.33
C LYS A 81 -0.37 11.78 8.71
N GLU A 82 -1.14 12.45 9.54
CA GLU A 82 -1.42 12.05 10.92
C GLU A 82 -2.92 11.75 11.08
N ASN A 83 -3.28 11.04 12.14
CA ASN A 83 -4.64 10.77 12.56
C ASN A 83 -5.56 10.27 11.43
N SER A 84 -5.11 9.25 10.70
CA SER A 84 -5.77 8.76 9.49
C SER A 84 -6.11 7.27 9.59
N THR A 85 -7.29 6.88 9.11
CA THR A 85 -7.69 5.48 8.93
C THR A 85 -7.47 4.98 7.50
N HIS A 86 -7.29 5.90 6.56
CA HIS A 86 -6.91 5.62 5.18
C HIS A 86 -6.10 6.79 4.61
N GLY A 87 -5.33 6.53 3.57
CA GLY A 87 -4.64 7.56 2.84
C GLY A 87 -4.00 7.06 1.57
N GLN A 88 -3.72 8.01 0.69
CA GLN A 88 -3.04 7.78 -0.57
C GLN A 88 -1.91 8.79 -0.69
N PHE A 89 -0.79 8.37 -1.27
CA PHE A 89 0.26 9.27 -1.68
C PHE A 89 0.77 8.89 -3.07
N ALA A 90 1.17 9.91 -3.80
CA ALA A 90 1.81 9.77 -5.10
C ALA A 90 2.96 10.77 -5.21
N PHE A 91 4.10 10.32 -5.68
CA PHE A 91 5.24 11.17 -5.97
C PHE A 91 6.09 10.55 -7.08
N THR A 92 6.90 11.39 -7.72
CA THR A 92 7.95 10.92 -8.63
C THR A 92 9.27 10.95 -7.88
N THR A 93 10.01 9.85 -7.92
CA THR A 93 11.35 9.79 -7.31
C THR A 93 12.27 10.78 -8.01
N GLN A 94 13.05 11.52 -7.22
CA GLN A 94 14.07 12.44 -7.71
C GLN A 94 15.49 11.86 -7.56
N GLU A 95 15.61 10.75 -6.83
CA GLU A 95 16.85 10.19 -6.35
C GLU A 95 16.74 8.67 -6.48
N ALA A 96 17.83 8.00 -6.83
CA ALA A 96 17.87 6.54 -6.75
C ALA A 96 18.30 6.12 -5.34
N GLY A 97 17.64 5.11 -4.77
CA GLY A 97 18.02 4.55 -3.47
C GLY A 97 16.83 4.10 -2.64
N ASN A 98 17.07 3.95 -1.33
CA ASN A 98 16.08 3.43 -0.39
C ASN A 98 15.08 4.49 0.07
N TYR A 99 13.84 4.36 -0.40
CA TYR A 99 12.70 5.11 0.11
C TYR A 99 12.07 4.34 1.27
N LEU A 100 11.65 5.07 2.30
CA LEU A 100 11.02 4.48 3.49
C LEU A 100 9.59 5.00 3.62
N ALA A 101 8.62 4.09 3.72
CA ALA A 101 7.25 4.39 4.12
C ALA A 101 7.00 3.83 5.52
N CYS A 102 6.90 4.71 6.51
CA CYS A 102 6.79 4.38 7.93
C CYS A 102 5.40 4.68 8.47
N PHE A 103 4.91 3.80 9.34
CA PHE A 103 3.58 3.84 9.92
C PHE A 103 3.64 3.57 11.43
N TRP A 104 2.85 4.30 12.21
CA TRP A 104 2.74 4.10 13.66
C TRP A 104 1.34 4.46 14.16
N VAL A 105 0.96 3.89 15.31
CA VAL A 105 -0.31 4.19 15.97
C VAL A 105 -0.22 5.55 16.65
N ASP A 106 -1.22 6.41 16.44
CA ASP A 106 -1.30 7.67 17.18
C ASP A 106 -1.71 7.39 18.64
N GLY A 107 -0.92 7.91 19.58
CA GLY A 107 -0.92 7.54 21.00
C GLY A 107 -2.20 7.85 21.81
N ASN A 108 -3.31 8.18 21.15
CA ASN A 108 -4.60 8.45 21.79
C ASN A 108 -5.53 7.22 21.84
N ASN A 109 -5.05 6.01 21.50
CA ASN A 109 -5.85 4.79 21.61
C ASN A 109 -5.28 3.77 22.62
N PRO A 110 -5.97 3.49 23.73
CA PRO A 110 -5.50 2.57 24.77
C PRO A 110 -5.78 1.07 24.48
N GLY A 111 -6.23 0.72 23.27
CA GLY A 111 -6.58 -0.66 22.90
C GLY A 111 -5.41 -1.42 22.29
N GLY A 112 -4.77 -2.29 23.07
CA GLY A 112 -3.63 -3.10 22.68
C GLY A 112 -3.93 -4.29 21.76
N GLY A 113 -4.59 -4.05 20.63
CA GLY A 113 -4.69 -4.98 19.50
C GLY A 113 -3.75 -4.57 18.37
N GLY A 114 -3.15 -5.52 17.66
CA GLY A 114 -2.33 -5.20 16.49
C GLY A 114 -3.19 -4.52 15.43
N LEU A 115 -2.66 -3.57 14.66
CA LEU A 115 -3.40 -2.95 13.56
C LEU A 115 -2.88 -3.45 12.24
N ARG A 116 -3.74 -3.93 11.36
CA ARG A 116 -3.31 -4.41 10.05
C ARG A 116 -3.49 -3.30 9.02
N ILE A 117 -2.42 -2.87 8.37
CA ILE A 117 -2.50 -2.00 7.18
C ILE A 117 -2.46 -2.88 5.94
N GLY A 118 -3.30 -2.58 4.94
CA GLY A 118 -3.19 -3.14 3.60
C GLY A 118 -3.58 -2.18 2.49
N ASN A 119 -3.43 -2.60 1.24
CA ASN A 119 -4.00 -1.95 0.07
C ASN A 119 -5.32 -2.65 -0.33
N GLN A 120 -6.32 -1.89 -0.75
CA GLN A 120 -7.57 -2.43 -1.30
C GLN A 120 -7.50 -2.66 -2.81
#